data_AF-D3MS03-F1
#
_entry.id   AF-D3MS03-F1
#
_cell.length_a   1.000
_cell.length_b   1.000
_cell.length_c   1.000
_cell.angle_alpha   90.00
_cell.angle_beta   90.00
_cell.angle_gamma   90.00
#
_symmetry.space_group_name_H-M   'P 1'
#
loop_
_entity.id
_entity.type
_entity.pdbx_description
1 polymer ?
#
loop_
_entity_poly.entity_id
_entity_poly.type
_entity_poly.pdbx_seq_one_letter_code
_entity_poly.pdbx_strand_id
1 'polypeptide(L)'
;MQFIHLDLQTRYNIYTHTKRVLRKYQKGIISGKLTSDQFVDNMLRDKSIVEILNRIPISSKEFRSTYKDYVDKLIDIQNETLAANKYMSKTNSSSKAEYSSIFKLNKLLKDSGFYLSMPTQYLSQKDIESIEKFIMTGKIDLGEEKIYHYVCK
;
A
#
# COMPACT_ATOMS: atom_id res chain seq x y z
N MET A 1 9.02 -9.69 9.33
CA MET A 1 7.64 -9.17 9.53
C MET A 1 6.66 -10.18 8.94
N GLN A 2 5.78 -10.80 9.75
CA GLN A 2 4.95 -11.93 9.30
C GLN A 2 3.82 -11.53 8.32
N PHE A 3 3.51 -10.24 8.22
CA PHE A 3 2.42 -9.71 7.39
C PHE A 3 2.55 -10.08 5.90
N ILE A 4 3.78 -10.23 5.41
CA ILE A 4 4.07 -10.60 4.01
C ILE A 4 3.56 -12.01 3.65
N HIS A 5 3.32 -12.87 4.65
CA HIS A 5 2.86 -14.25 4.44
C HIS A 5 1.33 -14.35 4.30
N LEU A 6 0.59 -13.27 4.53
CA LEU A 6 -0.84 -13.21 4.22
C LEU A 6 -1.04 -13.24 2.69
N ASP A 7 -2.17 -13.80 2.25
CA ASP A 7 -2.54 -13.77 0.84
C ASP A 7 -2.76 -12.33 0.34
N LEU A 8 -2.58 -12.12 -0.96
CA LEU A 8 -2.60 -10.78 -1.55
C LEU A 8 -3.95 -10.06 -1.39
N GLN A 9 -5.07 -10.79 -1.44
CA GLN A 9 -6.39 -10.21 -1.27
C GLN A 9 -6.59 -9.69 0.15
N THR A 10 -6.20 -10.48 1.14
CA THR A 10 -6.21 -10.09 2.55
C THR A 10 -5.31 -8.89 2.80
N ARG A 11 -4.07 -8.92 2.30
CA ARG A 11 -3.13 -7.80 2.41
C ARG A 11 -3.72 -6.52 1.81
N TYR A 12 -4.31 -6.61 0.62
CA TYR A 12 -4.96 -5.49 -0.05
C TYR A 12 -6.14 -4.91 0.75
N ASN A 13 -7.00 -5.77 1.30
CA ASN A 13 -8.15 -5.35 2.09
C ASN A 13 -7.72 -4.61 3.36
N ILE A 14 -6.72 -5.15 4.07
CA ILE A 14 -6.13 -4.51 5.26
C ILE A 14 -5.50 -3.19 4.84
N TYR A 15 -4.60 -3.18 3.85
CA TYR A 15 -3.94 -1.97 3.35
C TYR A 15 -4.93 -0.84 3.05
N THR A 16 -5.97 -1.14 2.27
CA THR A 16 -6.95 -0.15 1.80
C THR A 16 -7.67 0.49 2.98
N HIS A 17 -8.12 -0.33 3.93
CA HIS A 17 -8.79 0.15 5.12
C HIS A 17 -7.82 0.94 6.03
N THR A 18 -6.64 0.39 6.31
CA THR A 18 -5.61 1.02 7.15
C THR A 18 -5.15 2.36 6.59
N LYS A 19 -4.85 2.47 5.29
CA LYS A 19 -4.46 3.73 4.65
C LYS A 19 -5.55 4.79 4.74
N ARG A 20 -6.82 4.40 4.56
CA ARG A 20 -7.97 5.31 4.71
C ARG A 20 -8.02 5.90 6.12
N VAL A 21 -7.85 5.06 7.14
CA VAL A 21 -7.89 5.49 8.54
C VAL A 21 -6.64 6.29 8.93
N LEU A 22 -5.44 5.90 8.47
CA LEU A 22 -4.21 6.66 8.65
C LEU A 22 -4.31 8.10 8.11
N ARG A 23 -4.91 8.28 6.93
CA ARG A 23 -5.16 9.62 6.36
C ARG A 23 -6.09 10.45 7.23
N LYS A 24 -7.15 9.84 7.79
CA LYS A 24 -8.09 10.52 8.69
C LYS A 24 -7.39 11.03 9.97
N TYR A 25 -6.48 10.25 10.53
CA TYR A 25 -5.76 10.58 11.78
C TYR A 25 -4.37 11.18 11.59
N GLN A 26 -4.01 11.56 10.36
CA GLN A 26 -2.68 12.03 9.99
C GLN A 26 -2.12 13.12 10.90
N LYS A 27 -2.91 14.15 11.25
CA LYS A 27 -2.46 15.22 12.16
C LYS A 27 -2.14 14.70 13.56
N GLY A 28 -2.92 13.75 14.07
CA GLY A 28 -2.71 13.14 15.38
C GLY A 28 -1.45 12.28 15.41
N ILE A 29 -1.20 11.54 14.33
CA ILE A 29 -0.01 10.70 14.16
C ILE A 29 1.25 11.56 14.07
N ILE A 30 1.25 12.59 13.20
CA ILE A 30 2.41 13.49 13.02
C ILE A 30 2.74 14.25 14.30
N SER A 31 1.72 14.68 15.07
CA SER A 31 1.93 15.38 16.33
C SER A 31 2.27 14.47 17.51
N GLY A 32 2.31 13.16 17.33
CA GLY A 32 2.54 12.17 18.39
C GLY A 32 1.36 12.01 19.37
N LYS A 33 0.25 12.72 19.16
CA LYS A 33 -0.97 12.63 20.00
C LYS A 33 -1.67 11.28 19.86
N LEU A 34 -1.48 10.60 18.74
CA LEU A 34 -1.95 9.24 18.50
C LEU A 34 -0.73 8.37 18.19
N THR A 35 -0.36 7.51 19.12
CA THR A 35 0.76 6.57 18.91
C THR A 35 0.35 5.43 17.99
N SER A 36 1.33 4.74 17.39
CA SER A 36 1.04 3.56 16.56
C SER A 36 0.39 2.44 17.37
N ASP A 37 0.77 2.24 18.64
CA ASP A 37 0.09 1.30 19.54
C ASP A 37 -1.40 1.65 19.71
N GLN A 38 -1.72 2.90 20.03
CA GLN A 38 -3.12 3.33 20.19
C GLN A 38 -3.90 3.21 18.88
N PHE A 39 -3.27 3.53 17.75
CA PHE A 39 -3.88 3.36 16.43
C PHE A 39 -4.19 1.89 16.16
N VAL A 40 -3.24 0.99 16.39
CA VAL A 40 -3.38 -0.45 16.19
C VAL A 40 -4.49 -1.01 17.08
N ASP A 41 -4.52 -0.67 18.36
CA ASP A 41 -5.55 -1.16 19.29
C ASP A 41 -6.95 -0.70 18.88
N ASN A 42 -7.09 0.52 18.36
CA ASN A 42 -8.34 1.01 17.80
C ASN A 42 -8.72 0.26 16.52
N MET A 43 -7.76 0.01 15.63
CA MET A 43 -8.00 -0.69 14.37
C MET A 43 -8.39 -2.15 14.58
N LEU A 44 -7.83 -2.84 15.58
CA LEU A 44 -8.21 -4.21 15.92
C LEU A 44 -9.63 -4.32 16.51
N ARG A 45 -10.24 -3.20 16.89
CA ARG A 45 -11.64 -3.10 17.30
C ARG A 45 -12.56 -2.63 16.17
N ASP A 46 -12.00 -2.21 15.04
CA ASP A 46 -12.80 -1.78 13.88
C ASP A 46 -13.50 -2.99 13.26
N LYS A 47 -14.81 -2.86 13.02
CA LYS A 47 -15.63 -3.94 12.47
C LYS A 47 -15.08 -4.48 11.15
N SER A 48 -14.57 -3.61 10.28
CA SER A 48 -14.05 -3.99 8.96
C SER A 48 -12.79 -4.83 9.08
N ILE A 49 -11.88 -4.46 9.99
CA ILE A 49 -10.66 -5.24 10.26
C ILE A 49 -11.02 -6.56 10.92
N VAL A 50 -11.90 -6.55 11.92
CA VAL A 50 -12.36 -7.77 12.60
C VAL A 50 -12.98 -8.75 11.60
N GLU A 51 -13.81 -8.27 10.67
CA GLU A 51 -14.41 -9.10 9.61
C GLU A 51 -13.36 -9.71 8.68
N ILE A 52 -12.29 -8.98 8.36
CA ILE A 52 -11.17 -9.51 7.56
C ILE A 52 -10.42 -10.58 8.37
N LEU A 53 -10.10 -10.31 9.64
CA LEU A 53 -9.34 -11.22 10.49
C LEU A 53 -10.08 -12.52 10.78
N ASN A 54 -11.41 -12.48 10.92
CA ASN A 54 -12.23 -13.68 11.11
C ASN A 54 -12.17 -14.66 9.94
N ARG A 55 -11.69 -14.23 8.76
CA ARG A 55 -11.52 -15.08 7.58
C ARG A 55 -10.14 -15.74 7.50
N ILE A 56 -9.25 -15.44 8.44
CA ILE A 56 -7.85 -15.88 8.41
C ILE A 56 -7.59 -16.73 9.66
N PRO A 57 -6.83 -17.83 9.58
CA PRO A 57 -6.52 -18.68 10.73
C PRO A 57 -5.41 -18.09 11.61
N ILE A 58 -5.51 -16.82 12.02
CA ILE A 58 -4.52 -16.15 12.89
C ILE A 58 -5.25 -15.50 14.06
N SER A 59 -4.73 -15.70 15.28
CA SER A 59 -5.33 -15.07 16.46
C SER A 59 -5.09 -13.56 16.46
N SER A 60 -6.03 -12.78 17.01
CA SER A 60 -5.90 -11.32 17.10
C SER A 60 -4.65 -10.88 17.87
N LYS A 61 -4.24 -11.67 18.87
CA LYS A 61 -3.05 -11.41 19.68
C LYS A 61 -1.76 -11.59 18.87
N GLU A 62 -1.67 -12.65 18.06
CA GLU A 62 -0.53 -12.88 17.17
C GLU A 62 -0.49 -11.87 16.02
N PHE A 63 -1.67 -11.50 15.52
CA PHE A 63 -1.77 -10.49 14.46
C PHE A 63 -1.36 -9.10 14.95
N ARG A 64 -1.65 -8.73 16.21
CA ARG A 64 -1.39 -7.39 16.74
C ARG A 64 0.06 -6.92 16.56
N SER A 65 1.05 -7.74 16.94
CA SER A 65 2.46 -7.36 16.83
C SER A 65 2.87 -7.16 15.37
N THR A 66 2.53 -8.13 14.53
CA THR A 66 2.79 -8.08 13.09
C THR A 66 2.12 -6.89 12.41
N TYR A 67 0.89 -6.56 12.82
CA TYR A 67 0.15 -5.44 12.28
C TYR A 67 0.68 -4.10 12.76
N LYS A 68 1.18 -4.02 14.00
CA LYS A 68 1.87 -2.83 14.50
C LYS A 68 3.08 -2.50 13.65
N ASP A 69 3.97 -3.47 13.44
CA ASP A 69 5.15 -3.26 12.60
C ASP A 69 4.73 -2.75 11.20
N TYR A 70 3.65 -3.31 10.65
CA TYR A 70 3.15 -2.94 9.33
C TYR A 70 2.60 -1.51 9.31
N VAL A 71 1.84 -1.12 10.33
CA VAL A 71 1.35 0.25 10.51
C VAL A 71 2.52 1.23 10.64
N ASP A 72 3.54 0.91 11.42
CA ASP A 72 4.75 1.74 11.55
C ASP A 72 5.39 1.96 10.17
N LYS A 73 5.58 0.89 9.39
CA LYS A 73 6.07 1.01 8.00
C LYS A 73 5.19 1.90 7.12
N LEU A 74 3.86 1.80 7.23
CA LEU A 74 2.95 2.66 6.46
C LEU A 74 3.02 4.12 6.88
N ILE A 75 3.23 4.39 8.17
CA ILE A 75 3.44 5.73 8.73
C ILE A 75 4.74 6.30 8.18
N ASP A 76 5.83 5.53 8.18
CA ASP A 76 7.14 5.95 7.66
C ASP A 76 7.05 6.33 6.18
N ILE A 77 6.49 5.45 5.33
CA ILE A 77 6.28 5.72 3.89
C ILE A 77 5.46 7.00 3.70
N GLN A 78 4.43 7.21 4.52
CA GLN A 78 3.59 8.41 4.43
C GLN A 78 4.36 9.66 4.84
N ASN A 79 5.13 9.61 5.93
CA ASN A 79 5.94 10.73 6.41
C ASN A 79 7.05 11.09 5.42
N GLU A 80 7.73 10.11 4.82
CA GLU A 80 8.70 10.30 3.75
C GLU A 80 8.06 11.01 2.55
N THR A 81 6.87 10.57 2.12
CA THR A 81 6.13 11.19 1.01
C THR A 81 5.77 12.64 1.32
N LEU A 82 5.31 12.93 2.55
CA LEU A 82 4.97 14.29 2.98
C LEU A 82 6.20 15.19 3.07
N ALA A 83 7.31 14.67 3.60
CA ALA A 83 8.58 15.38 3.66
C ALA A 83 9.06 15.71 2.24
N ALA A 84 9.13 14.71 1.35
CA ALA A 84 9.51 14.88 -0.04
C ALA A 84 8.66 15.95 -0.74
N ASN A 85 7.34 15.93 -0.54
CA ASN A 85 6.43 16.95 -1.10
C ASN A 85 6.68 18.36 -0.55
N LYS A 86 7.05 18.51 0.73
CA LYS A 86 7.43 19.79 1.33
C LYS A 86 8.75 20.33 0.76
N TYR A 87 9.69 19.46 0.41
CA TYR A 87 10.92 19.84 -0.28
C TYR A 87 10.67 20.15 -1.77
N MET A 88 9.81 19.36 -2.43
CA MET A 88 9.47 19.46 -3.85
C MET A 88 8.49 20.60 -4.18
N SER A 89 7.77 21.17 -3.22
CA SER A 89 6.97 22.38 -3.46
C SER A 89 7.83 23.61 -3.81
N LYS A 90 9.18 23.49 -3.78
CA LYS A 90 10.13 24.47 -4.35
C LYS A 90 10.59 24.13 -5.78
N THR A 91 10.33 22.93 -6.29
CA THR A 91 10.75 22.48 -7.64
C THR A 91 9.66 21.58 -8.23
N ASN A 92 8.77 22.19 -9.02
CA ASN A 92 7.66 21.51 -9.71
C ASN A 92 8.12 20.26 -10.48
N SER A 93 7.83 19.06 -9.97
CA SER A 93 7.74 17.85 -10.80
C SER A 93 6.72 16.90 -10.19
N SER A 94 5.53 16.84 -10.79
CA SER A 94 4.63 15.70 -10.58
C SER A 94 5.30 14.49 -11.24
N SER A 95 5.53 13.42 -10.47
CA SER A 95 6.19 12.17 -10.89
C SER A 95 5.33 11.32 -11.83
N LYS A 96 4.86 11.91 -12.94
CA LYS A 96 4.28 11.14 -14.04
C LYS A 96 5.32 10.15 -14.55
N ALA A 97 4.88 8.94 -14.84
CA ALA A 97 5.74 7.96 -15.47
C ALA A 97 6.25 8.46 -16.84
N GLU A 98 7.49 8.11 -17.16
CA GLU A 98 8.04 8.39 -18.48
C GLU A 98 7.31 7.58 -19.55
N TYR A 99 7.14 8.15 -20.74
CA TYR A 99 6.52 7.43 -21.86
C TYR A 99 7.27 6.12 -22.18
N SER A 100 8.59 6.12 -22.08
CA SER A 100 9.45 4.94 -22.27
C SER A 100 9.03 3.78 -21.34
N SER A 101 8.82 4.07 -20.06
CA SER A 101 8.33 3.12 -19.05
C SER A 101 6.91 2.64 -19.36
N ILE A 102 6.02 3.54 -19.80
CA ILE A 102 4.65 3.17 -20.20
C ILE A 102 4.66 2.20 -21.38
N PHE A 103 5.49 2.45 -22.40
CA PHE A 103 5.61 1.55 -23.55
C PHE A 103 6.12 0.17 -23.15
N LYS A 104 7.13 0.09 -22.29
CA LYS A 104 7.65 -1.17 -21.75
C LYS A 104 6.58 -1.93 -20.98
N LEU A 105 5.87 -1.24 -20.09
CA LEU A 105 4.78 -1.83 -19.31
C LEU A 105 3.67 -2.40 -20.21
N ASN A 106 3.23 -1.65 -21.22
CA ASN A 106 2.18 -2.12 -22.14
C ASN A 106 2.60 -3.39 -22.89
N LYS A 107 3.87 -3.47 -23.31
CA LYS A 107 4.41 -4.68 -23.93
C LYS A 107 4.40 -5.85 -22.95
N LEU A 108 4.89 -5.64 -21.73
CA LEU A 108 4.93 -6.66 -20.69
C LEU A 108 3.53 -7.21 -20.36
N LEU A 109 2.55 -6.32 -20.19
CA LEU A 109 1.14 -6.69 -19.94
C LEU A 109 0.60 -7.59 -21.04
N LYS A 110 0.81 -7.19 -22.30
CA LYS A 110 0.38 -7.97 -23.47
C LYS A 110 1.04 -9.35 -23.52
N ASP A 111 2.35 -9.42 -23.30
CA ASP A 111 3.12 -10.67 -23.38
C ASP A 111 2.77 -11.64 -22.25
N SER A 112 2.34 -11.13 -21.09
CA SER A 112 1.98 -11.92 -19.91
C SER A 112 0.49 -12.23 -19.77
N GLY A 113 -0.35 -11.64 -20.63
CA GLY A 113 -1.81 -11.79 -20.59
C GLY A 113 -2.50 -11.03 -19.45
N PHE A 114 -1.82 -10.05 -18.86
CA PHE A 114 -2.42 -9.14 -17.87
C PHE A 114 -2.93 -7.86 -18.54
N TYR A 115 -3.86 -7.18 -17.88
CA TYR A 115 -4.31 -5.83 -18.23
C TYR A 115 -4.46 -4.96 -17.00
N LEU A 116 -4.56 -3.64 -17.20
CA LEU A 116 -4.74 -2.69 -16.11
C LEU A 116 -6.22 -2.38 -15.89
N SER A 117 -6.64 -2.29 -14.63
CA SER A 117 -7.99 -1.84 -14.26
C SER A 117 -8.18 -0.32 -14.37
N MET A 118 -7.09 0.42 -14.59
CA MET A 118 -7.08 1.88 -14.71
C MET A 118 -6.16 2.36 -15.84
N PRO A 119 -6.43 3.54 -16.44
CA PRO A 119 -5.57 4.10 -17.48
C PRO A 119 -4.14 4.38 -17.00
N THR A 120 -3.15 4.07 -17.85
CA THR A 120 -1.71 4.25 -17.56
C THR A 120 -1.31 5.69 -17.22
N GLN A 121 -2.06 6.68 -17.71
CA GLN A 121 -1.82 8.11 -17.44
C GLN A 121 -1.93 8.49 -15.95
N TYR A 122 -2.59 7.66 -15.13
CA TYR A 122 -2.73 7.86 -13.69
C TYR A 122 -1.64 7.17 -12.87
N LEU A 123 -0.74 6.43 -13.53
CA LEU A 123 0.36 5.73 -12.86
C LEU A 123 1.57 6.66 -12.72
N SER A 124 2.16 6.65 -11.53
CA SER A 124 3.49 7.21 -11.30
C SER A 124 4.58 6.24 -11.77
N GLN A 125 5.81 6.72 -11.93
CA GLN A 125 6.96 5.86 -12.26
C GLN A 125 7.12 4.71 -11.26
N LYS A 126 6.92 4.99 -9.96
CA LYS A 126 6.95 3.98 -8.89
C LYS A 126 5.84 2.94 -9.03
N ASP A 127 4.66 3.34 -9.48
CA ASP A 127 3.56 2.40 -9.73
C ASP A 127 3.92 1.46 -10.88
N ILE A 128 4.51 1.97 -11.97
CA ILE A 128 4.97 1.13 -13.09
C ILE A 128 5.98 0.09 -12.63
N GLU A 129 7.03 0.51 -11.90
CA GLU A 129 8.06 -0.41 -11.41
C GLU A 129 7.48 -1.49 -10.48
N SER A 130 6.51 -1.11 -9.65
CA SER A 130 5.82 -2.05 -8.75
C SER A 130 4.93 -3.04 -9.51
N ILE A 131 4.26 -2.58 -10.58
CA ILE A 131 3.47 -3.44 -11.47
C ILE A 131 4.37 -4.42 -12.22
N GLU A 132 5.47 -3.94 -12.82
CA GLU A 132 6.43 -4.79 -13.54
C GLU A 132 6.97 -5.88 -12.62
N LYS A 133 7.38 -5.50 -11.40
CA LYS A 133 7.82 -6.46 -10.38
C LYS A 133 6.75 -7.48 -10.02
N PHE A 134 5.49 -7.05 -9.87
CA PHE A 134 4.39 -7.96 -9.56
C PHE A 134 4.16 -8.96 -10.70
N ILE A 135 4.13 -8.52 -11.95
CA ILE A 135 3.94 -9.40 -13.12
C ILE A 135 5.08 -10.43 -13.22
N MET A 136 6.32 -10.00 -12.98
CA MET A 136 7.50 -10.89 -13.10
C MET A 136 7.66 -11.87 -11.94
N THR A 137 7.29 -11.48 -10.72
CA THR A 137 7.63 -12.25 -9.51
C THR A 137 6.42 -12.82 -8.77
N GLY A 138 5.21 -12.35 -9.09
CA GLY A 138 3.98 -12.64 -8.35
C GLY A 138 3.93 -11.99 -6.95
N LYS A 139 4.90 -11.14 -6.60
CA LYS A 139 5.03 -10.54 -5.26
C LYS A 139 4.79 -9.04 -5.29
N ILE A 140 4.15 -8.54 -4.24
CA ILE A 140 3.91 -7.11 -4.01
C ILE A 140 4.60 -6.69 -2.72
N ASP A 141 5.33 -5.57 -2.78
CA ASP A 141 6.02 -5.00 -1.62
C ASP A 141 5.04 -4.42 -0.60
N LEU A 142 5.47 -4.40 0.66
CA LEU A 142 4.68 -3.82 1.75
C LEU A 142 4.55 -2.30 1.57
N GLY A 143 3.32 -1.80 1.56
CA GLY A 143 2.99 -0.40 1.30
C GLY A 143 2.50 -0.13 -0.13
N GLU A 144 2.65 -1.10 -1.04
CA GLU A 144 2.21 -1.03 -2.43
C GLU A 144 1.10 -2.03 -2.74
N GLU A 145 0.39 -2.53 -1.73
CA GLU A 145 -0.68 -3.52 -1.91
C GLU A 145 -1.77 -3.09 -2.91
N LYS A 146 -1.97 -1.78 -3.13
CA LYS A 146 -2.87 -1.24 -4.17
C LYS A 146 -2.63 -1.84 -5.57
N ILE A 147 -1.38 -2.25 -5.88
CA ILE A 147 -1.01 -2.84 -7.17
C ILE A 147 -1.80 -4.12 -7.46
N TYR A 148 -2.19 -4.86 -6.42
CA TYR A 148 -3.01 -6.05 -6.57
C TYR A 148 -4.34 -5.77 -7.28
N HIS A 149 -4.90 -4.58 -7.09
CA HIS A 149 -6.14 -4.17 -7.73
C HIS A 149 -5.92 -3.47 -9.08
N TYR A 150 -4.71 -2.99 -9.35
CA TYR A 150 -4.38 -2.33 -10.62
C TYR A 150 -4.18 -3.32 -11.76
N VAL A 151 -3.74 -4.54 -11.44
CA VAL A 151 -3.41 -5.57 -12.42
C VAL A 151 -4.46 -6.67 -12.39
N CYS A 152 -5.08 -6.93 -13.53
CA CYS A 152 -6.10 -7.96 -13.72
C CYS A 152 -5.61 -8.98 -14.75
N LYS A 153 -6.09 -10.22 -14.61
CA LYS A 153 -5.85 -11.31 -15.56
C LYS A 153 -7.16 -11.70 -16.23
#